data_AF-A0A9P1GVZ9-F1
#
_entry.id   AF-A0A9P1GVZ9-F1
#
_cell.length_a   1.000
_cell.length_b   1.000
_cell.length_c   1.000
_cell.angle_alpha   90.00
_cell.angle_beta   90.00
_cell.angle_gamma   90.00
#
_symmetry.space_group_name_H-M   'P 1'
#
loop_
_entity.id
_entity.type
_entity.pdbx_description
1 polymer ?
#
loop_
_entity_poly.entity_id
_entity_poly.type
_entity_poly.pdbx_seq_one_letter_code
_entity_poly.pdbx_strand_id
1 'polypeptide(L)'
;MSVQDISPDIDRLEANLDKLEEAIGPLLENLANSSQLPLVDRAKLHTLTNYALESLIFSSLRLQGADALTHPVFTTELKRVKQYFDKIEKAETPPQQRTSAVDTEAATRIIKAGLSDDQALKNKLAEQIAKERAKAFLKNIGKRPPGADQSKGGASTGGTA
;
A
#
# COMPACT_ATOMS: atom_id res chain seq x y z
N MET A 1 18.68 -49.30 -1.99
CA MET A 1 18.42 -47.89 -2.37
C MET A 1 19.65 -47.11 -1.92
N SER A 2 20.42 -46.53 -2.84
CA SER A 2 21.56 -45.69 -2.45
C SER A 2 21.03 -44.44 -1.76
N VAL A 3 21.42 -44.21 -0.51
CA VAL A 3 21.09 -42.99 0.21
C VAL A 3 21.79 -41.83 -0.50
N GLN A 4 21.04 -40.79 -0.84
CA GLN A 4 21.59 -39.57 -1.42
C GLN A 4 22.57 -38.95 -0.41
N ASP A 5 23.79 -38.66 -0.83
CA ASP A 5 24.74 -37.91 -0.02
C ASP A 5 24.29 -36.44 0.05
N ILE A 6 24.00 -35.97 1.27
CA ILE A 6 23.50 -34.62 1.56
C ILE A 6 24.59 -33.69 2.12
N SER A 7 25.79 -34.23 2.38
CA SER A 7 26.95 -33.47 2.84
C SER A 7 27.19 -32.18 2.04
N PRO A 8 27.16 -32.17 0.68
CA PRO A 8 27.38 -30.93 -0.08
C PRO A 8 26.29 -29.87 0.13
N ASP A 9 25.04 -30.28 0.42
CA ASP A 9 23.96 -29.33 0.71
C ASP A 9 24.12 -28.70 2.10
N ILE A 10 24.66 -29.46 3.06
CA ILE A 10 24.97 -28.98 4.41
C ILE A 10 26.13 -27.99 4.35
N ASP A 11 27.23 -28.32 3.67
CA ASP A 11 28.39 -27.43 3.50
C ASP A 11 27.97 -26.11 2.82
N ARG A 12 27.06 -26.20 1.85
CA ARG A 12 26.50 -25.02 1.18
C ARG A 12 25.62 -24.21 2.12
N LEU A 13 24.82 -24.87 2.98
CA LEU A 13 23.98 -24.18 3.95
C LEU A 13 24.84 -23.42 4.97
N GLU A 14 25.89 -24.06 5.50
CA GLU A 14 26.86 -23.44 6.41
C GLU A 14 27.49 -22.18 5.77
N ALA A 15 28.05 -22.31 4.57
CA ALA A 15 28.64 -21.18 3.86
C ALA A 15 27.65 -20.05 3.53
N ASN A 16 26.35 -20.36 3.38
CA ASN A 16 25.31 -19.35 3.20
C ASN A 16 24.96 -18.64 4.53
N LEU A 17 24.97 -19.37 5.65
CA LEU A 17 24.72 -18.81 6.97
C LEU A 17 25.85 -17.86 7.40
N ASP A 18 27.12 -18.22 7.15
CA ASP A 18 28.26 -17.35 7.44
C ASP A 18 28.16 -16.00 6.71
N LYS A 19 27.87 -16.04 5.41
CA LYS A 19 27.66 -14.83 4.59
C LYS A 19 26.46 -14.01 5.05
N LEU A 20 25.41 -14.70 5.52
CA LEU A 20 24.20 -14.04 5.99
C LEU A 20 24.46 -13.33 7.32
N GLU A 21 25.22 -13.94 8.22
CA GLU A 21 25.63 -13.35 9.49
C GLU A 21 26.46 -12.08 9.25
N GLU A 22 27.45 -12.15 8.35
CA GLU A 22 28.26 -11.00 7.95
C GLU A 22 27.40 -9.86 7.38
N ALA A 23 26.40 -10.20 6.54
CA ALA A 23 25.54 -9.21 5.91
C ALA A 23 24.51 -8.58 6.88
N ILE A 24 23.99 -9.36 7.84
CA ILE A 24 22.96 -8.90 8.79
C ILE A 24 23.58 -8.16 9.98
N GLY A 25 24.81 -8.48 10.39
CA GLY A 25 25.49 -7.85 11.53
C GLY A 25 25.36 -6.32 11.55
N PRO A 26 25.75 -5.61 10.48
CA PRO A 26 25.63 -4.15 10.40
C PRO A 26 24.19 -3.63 10.53
N LEU A 27 23.20 -4.38 10.06
CA LEU A 27 21.79 -3.97 10.16
C LEU A 27 21.29 -4.03 11.61
N LEU A 28 21.73 -5.03 12.38
CA LEU A 28 21.34 -5.20 13.78
C LEU A 28 22.05 -4.20 14.69
N GLU A 29 23.34 -3.96 14.48
CA GLU A 29 24.13 -2.99 15.26
C GLU A 29 23.60 -1.56 15.08
N ASN A 30 23.24 -1.18 13.85
CA ASN A 30 22.77 0.16 13.54
C ASN A 30 21.29 0.39 13.83
N LEU A 31 20.53 -0.65 14.23
CA LEU A 31 19.11 -0.53 14.50
C LEU A 31 18.82 0.44 15.65
N ALA A 32 19.68 0.48 16.68
CA ALA A 32 19.60 1.41 17.80
C ALA A 32 19.81 2.88 17.36
N ASN A 33 20.65 3.09 16.35
CA ASN A 33 20.95 4.41 15.79
C ASN A 33 19.93 4.87 14.73
N SER A 34 18.92 4.05 14.43
CA SER A 34 17.91 4.34 13.40
C SER A 34 17.11 5.63 13.66
N SER A 35 17.08 6.12 14.91
CA SER A 35 16.46 7.40 15.29
C SER A 35 17.13 8.63 14.69
N GLN A 36 18.39 8.51 14.25
CA GLN A 36 19.16 9.57 13.61
C GLN A 36 18.92 9.66 12.10
N LEU A 37 18.33 8.62 11.51
CA LEU A 37 18.07 8.54 10.07
C LEU A 37 16.82 9.35 9.68
N PRO A 38 16.80 9.93 8.46
CA PRO A 38 15.58 10.43 7.82
C PRO A 38 14.45 9.39 7.85
N LEU A 39 13.20 9.84 7.83
CA LEU A 39 12.03 8.97 7.99
C LEU A 39 12.01 7.80 6.99
N VAL A 40 12.32 8.08 5.72
CA VAL A 40 12.32 7.07 4.65
C VAL A 40 13.43 6.05 4.86
N ASP A 41 14.65 6.51 5.15
CA ASP A 41 15.81 5.63 5.37
C ASP A 41 15.62 4.76 6.61
N ARG A 42 15.03 5.32 7.66
CA ARG A 42 14.60 4.57 8.84
C ARG A 42 13.60 3.48 8.47
N ALA A 43 12.58 3.81 7.67
CA ALA A 43 11.58 2.84 7.24
C ALA A 43 12.21 1.70 6.41
N LYS A 44 13.17 2.02 5.53
CA LYS A 44 13.94 1.02 4.78
C LYS A 44 14.71 0.08 5.70
N LEU A 45 15.47 0.63 6.65
CA LEU A 45 16.25 -0.16 7.60
C LEU A 45 15.36 -1.12 8.37
N HIS A 46 14.28 -0.63 9.00
CA HIS A 46 13.36 -1.47 9.77
C HIS A 46 12.64 -2.52 8.91
N THR A 47 12.20 -2.16 7.70
CA THR A 47 11.50 -3.09 6.81
C THR A 47 12.43 -4.17 6.28
N LEU A 48 13.67 -3.81 5.93
CA LEU A 48 14.69 -4.75 5.49
C LEU A 48 15.10 -5.72 6.61
N THR A 49 15.34 -5.20 7.82
CA THR A 49 15.65 -6.05 8.98
C THR A 49 14.50 -7.00 9.30
N ASN A 50 13.25 -6.53 9.26
CA ASN A 50 12.09 -7.40 9.46
C ASN A 50 11.97 -8.47 8.37
N TYR A 51 12.21 -8.12 7.10
CA TYR A 51 12.23 -9.10 6.01
C TYR A 51 13.27 -10.21 6.23
N ALA A 52 14.48 -9.84 6.67
CA ALA A 52 15.55 -10.79 6.96
C ALA A 52 15.16 -11.74 8.10
N LEU A 53 14.60 -11.21 9.20
CA LEU A 53 14.14 -12.01 10.34
C LEU A 53 13.03 -12.98 9.97
N GLU A 54 11.98 -12.52 9.28
CA GLU A 54 10.87 -13.38 8.85
C GLU A 54 11.33 -14.47 7.87
N SER A 55 12.30 -14.15 7.00
CA SER A 55 12.90 -15.12 6.06
C SER A 55 13.73 -16.19 6.78
N LEU A 56 14.43 -15.81 7.85
CA LEU A 56 15.16 -16.73 8.73
C LEU A 56 14.22 -17.66 9.49
N ILE A 57 13.14 -17.12 10.06
CA ILE A 57 12.11 -17.90 10.74
C ILE A 57 11.45 -18.88 9.76
N PHE A 58 11.10 -18.40 8.56
CA PHE A 58 10.57 -19.26 7.49
C PHE A 58 11.53 -20.41 7.14
N SER A 59 12.83 -20.12 7.01
CA SER A 59 13.85 -21.14 6.71
C SER A 59 14.02 -22.13 7.86
N SER A 60 14.00 -21.66 9.11
CA SER A 60 14.07 -22.50 10.32
C SER A 60 12.89 -23.47 10.41
N LEU A 61 11.66 -23.00 10.13
CA LEU A 61 10.46 -23.84 10.11
C LEU A 61 10.58 -24.96 9.07
N ARG A 62 11.15 -24.66 7.89
CA ARG A 62 11.39 -25.68 6.86
C ARG A 62 12.42 -26.73 7.31
N LEU A 63 13.48 -26.32 8.00
CA LEU A 63 14.48 -27.25 8.54
C LEU A 63 13.90 -28.16 9.63
N GLN A 64 12.92 -27.68 10.39
CA GLN A 64 12.19 -28.47 11.40
C GLN A 64 11.15 -29.42 10.78
N GLY A 65 10.96 -29.41 9.45
CA GLY A 65 9.98 -30.23 8.76
C GLY A 65 8.54 -29.71 8.88
N ALA A 66 8.34 -28.49 9.38
CA ALA A 66 7.03 -27.85 9.39
C ALA A 66 6.64 -27.34 7.99
N ASP A 67 5.34 -27.32 7.69
CA ASP A 67 4.83 -26.72 6.46
C ASP A 67 4.86 -25.18 6.56
N ALA A 68 6.00 -24.61 6.17
CA ALA A 68 6.23 -23.17 6.25
C ALA A 68 5.33 -22.36 5.30
N LEU A 69 4.75 -22.97 4.26
CA LEU A 69 3.89 -22.27 3.29
C LEU A 69 2.48 -22.01 3.84
N THR A 70 1.99 -22.86 4.74
CA THR A 70 0.73 -22.64 5.45
C THR A 70 0.93 -21.87 6.76
N HIS A 71 2.17 -21.72 7.22
CA HIS A 71 2.50 -20.99 8.44
C HIS A 71 2.20 -19.48 8.32
N PRO A 72 1.72 -18.82 9.40
CA PRO A 72 1.41 -17.38 9.42
C PRO A 72 2.56 -16.47 8.96
N VAL A 73 3.81 -16.86 9.22
CA VAL A 73 5.02 -16.15 8.75
C VAL A 73 4.98 -15.93 7.24
N PHE A 74 4.65 -16.97 6.46
CA PHE A 74 4.56 -16.86 5.01
C PHE A 74 3.25 -16.20 4.57
N THR A 75 2.11 -16.63 5.15
CA THR A 75 0.80 -16.21 4.65
C THR A 75 0.45 -14.77 4.98
N THR A 76 1.00 -14.23 6.08
CA THR A 76 0.63 -12.95 6.67
C THR A 76 1.84 -12.02 6.77
N GLU A 77 2.90 -12.42 7.46
CA GLU A 77 4.00 -11.50 7.79
C GLU A 77 4.84 -11.12 6.57
N LEU A 78 5.21 -12.07 5.72
CA LEU A 78 5.91 -11.75 4.46
C LEU A 78 5.05 -10.90 3.51
N LYS A 79 3.73 -11.11 3.47
CA LYS A 79 2.81 -10.25 2.71
C LYS A 79 2.74 -8.84 3.30
N ARG A 80 2.77 -8.73 4.63
CA ARG A 80 2.79 -7.45 5.33
C ARG A 80 4.09 -6.69 5.05
N VAL A 81 5.23 -7.36 5.09
CA VAL A 81 6.54 -6.80 4.71
C VAL A 81 6.50 -6.28 3.27
N LYS A 82 5.97 -7.06 2.33
CA LYS A 82 5.77 -6.61 0.94
C LYS A 82 4.96 -5.32 0.85
N GLN A 83 3.85 -5.22 1.60
CA GLN A 83 3.05 -4.00 1.63
C GLN A 83 3.82 -2.79 2.18
N TYR A 84 4.77 -2.99 3.10
CA TYR A 84 5.62 -1.91 3.59
C TYR A 84 6.66 -1.48 2.55
N PHE A 85 7.24 -2.41 1.78
CA PHE A 85 8.06 -2.05 0.62
C PHE A 85 7.26 -1.19 -0.38
N ASP A 86 6.03 -1.58 -0.72
CA ASP A 86 5.18 -0.79 -1.62
C ASP A 86 4.88 0.62 -1.06
N LYS A 87 4.76 0.77 0.26
CA LYS A 87 4.54 2.08 0.92
C LYS A 87 5.80 2.94 0.86
N ILE A 88 6.97 2.34 1.09
CA ILE A 88 8.25 3.04 1.00
C ILE A 88 8.48 3.49 -0.43
N GLU A 89 8.32 2.60 -1.43
CA GLU A 89 8.49 2.94 -2.84
C GLU A 89 7.61 4.12 -3.27
N LYS A 90 6.34 4.14 -2.85
CA LYS A 90 5.43 5.28 -3.12
C LYS A 90 5.84 6.57 -2.43
N ALA A 91 6.51 6.49 -1.28
CA ALA A 91 7.02 7.66 -0.57
C ALA A 91 8.29 8.21 -1.24
N GLU A 92 9.13 7.34 -1.80
CA GLU A 92 10.35 7.73 -2.52
C GLU A 92 10.05 8.27 -3.92
N THR A 93 9.14 7.61 -4.62
CA THR A 93 8.71 7.96 -5.96
C THR A 93 7.22 8.30 -5.90
N PRO A 94 6.87 9.50 -5.40
CA PRO A 94 5.48 9.92 -5.34
C PRO A 94 4.91 9.83 -6.76
N PRO A 95 3.77 9.14 -6.97
CA PRO A 95 3.19 9.01 -8.29
C PRO A 95 2.97 10.41 -8.85
N GLN A 96 3.49 10.64 -10.05
CA GLN A 96 3.43 11.93 -10.70
C GLN A 96 1.97 12.41 -10.68
N GLN A 97 1.71 13.48 -9.95
CA GLN A 97 0.37 14.06 -9.90
C GLN A 97 -0.04 14.32 -11.34
N ARG A 98 -1.23 13.83 -11.73
CA ARG A 98 -1.78 14.09 -13.05
C ARG A 98 -1.85 15.61 -13.22
N THR A 99 -0.96 16.14 -14.07
CA THR A 99 -0.89 17.58 -14.38
C THR A 99 -2.04 18.01 -15.29
N SER A 100 -2.69 17.06 -15.97
CA SER A 100 -3.89 17.28 -16.78
C SER A 100 -5.12 16.69 -16.09
N ALA A 101 -6.07 17.57 -15.80
CA ALA A 101 -7.44 17.19 -15.47
C ALA A 101 -8.29 17.30 -16.75
N VAL A 102 -9.13 16.30 -17.02
CA VAL A 102 -10.10 16.39 -18.12
C VAL A 102 -11.16 17.41 -17.73
N ASP A 103 -11.30 18.47 -18.52
CA ASP A 103 -12.43 19.39 -18.38
C ASP A 103 -13.71 18.68 -18.83
N THR A 104 -14.45 18.18 -17.83
CA THR A 104 -15.70 17.47 -18.05
C THR A 104 -16.78 18.36 -18.67
N GLU A 105 -16.71 19.67 -18.46
CA GLU A 105 -17.66 20.61 -19.06
C GLU A 105 -17.35 20.82 -20.53
N ALA A 106 -16.08 21.04 -20.89
CA ALA A 106 -15.66 21.16 -22.27
C ALA A 106 -15.96 19.88 -23.07
N ALA A 107 -15.66 18.70 -22.51
CA ALA A 107 -16.01 17.42 -23.12
C ALA A 107 -17.52 17.29 -23.32
N THR A 108 -18.33 17.71 -22.34
CA THR A 108 -19.79 17.71 -22.47
C THR A 108 -20.28 18.65 -23.57
N ARG A 109 -19.65 19.83 -23.74
CA ARG A 109 -19.98 20.78 -24.83
C ARG A 109 -19.65 20.20 -26.20
N ILE A 110 -18.48 19.58 -26.36
CA ILE A 110 -18.05 18.94 -27.62
C ILE A 110 -19.02 17.83 -28.02
N ILE A 111 -19.38 16.96 -27.06
CA ILE A 111 -20.33 15.86 -27.31
C ILE A 111 -21.70 16.42 -27.71
N LYS A 112 -22.23 17.41 -26.96
CA LYS A 112 -23.52 18.03 -27.27
C LYS A 112 -23.57 18.68 -28.66
N ALA A 113 -22.48 19.33 -29.08
CA ALA A 113 -22.40 19.96 -30.40
C ALA A 113 -22.40 18.93 -31.54
N GLY A 114 -21.72 17.79 -31.36
CA GLY A 114 -21.69 16.70 -32.35
C GLY A 114 -23.00 15.91 -32.49
N LEU A 115 -23.94 16.10 -31.57
CA LEU A 115 -25.24 15.42 -31.51
C LEU A 115 -26.41 16.29 -31.99
N SER A 116 -26.13 17.41 -32.66
CA SER A 116 -27.12 18.47 -32.94
C SER A 116 -28.35 18.02 -33.73
N ASP A 117 -28.26 16.94 -34.52
CA ASP A 117 -29.31 16.54 -35.46
C ASP A 117 -30.21 15.37 -34.99
N ASP A 118 -29.89 14.70 -33.87
CA ASP A 118 -30.66 13.55 -33.37
C ASP A 118 -31.18 13.76 -31.93
N GLN A 119 -32.50 13.96 -31.82
CA GLN A 119 -33.18 14.21 -30.54
C GLN A 119 -33.23 12.96 -29.63
N ALA A 120 -33.24 11.75 -30.20
CA ALA A 120 -33.27 10.52 -29.42
C ALA A 120 -31.94 10.29 -28.70
N LEU A 121 -30.82 10.60 -29.37
CA LEU A 121 -29.48 10.48 -28.79
C LEU A 121 -29.21 11.55 -27.72
N LYS A 122 -29.72 12.78 -27.88
CA LYS A 122 -29.65 13.83 -26.84
C LYS A 122 -30.31 13.39 -25.53
N ASN A 123 -31.50 12.78 -25.62
CA ASN A 123 -32.24 12.30 -24.45
C ASN A 123 -31.48 11.17 -23.74
N LYS A 124 -30.92 10.22 -24.50
CA LYS A 124 -30.12 9.11 -23.95
C LYS A 124 -28.85 9.59 -23.26
N LEU A 125 -28.18 10.61 -23.81
CA LEU A 125 -27.01 11.22 -23.18
C LEU A 125 -27.37 11.93 -21.88
N ALA A 126 -28.47 12.68 -21.85
CA ALA A 126 -28.94 13.36 -20.64
C ALA A 126 -29.24 12.36 -19.51
N GLU A 127 -29.87 11.23 -19.85
CA GLU A 127 -30.13 10.13 -18.91
C GLU A 127 -28.83 9.54 -18.35
N GLN A 128 -27.83 9.27 -19.21
CA GLN A 128 -26.54 8.74 -18.76
C GLN A 128 -25.76 9.72 -17.89
N ILE A 129 -25.77 11.02 -18.22
CA ILE A 129 -25.13 12.06 -17.40
C ILE A 129 -25.81 12.13 -16.03
N ALA A 130 -27.14 12.08 -15.97
CA ALA A 130 -27.87 12.07 -14.70
C ALA A 130 -27.55 10.83 -13.86
N LYS A 131 -27.50 9.66 -14.49
CA LYS A 131 -27.16 8.38 -13.84
C LYS A 131 -25.75 8.39 -13.25
N GLU A 132 -24.76 8.85 -14.00
CA GLU A 132 -23.37 8.94 -13.52
C GLU A 132 -23.20 10.01 -12.44
N ARG A 133 -23.91 11.14 -12.53
CA ARG A 133 -23.93 12.14 -11.45
C ARG A 133 -24.54 11.60 -10.16
N ALA A 134 -25.64 10.85 -10.25
CA ALA A 134 -26.25 10.21 -9.09
C ALA A 134 -25.30 9.16 -8.47
N LYS A 135 -24.65 8.36 -9.31
CA LYS A 135 -23.66 7.36 -8.86
C LYS A 135 -22.43 7.99 -8.21
N ALA A 136 -21.93 9.10 -8.77
CA ALA A 136 -20.84 9.88 -8.19
C ALA A 136 -21.22 10.49 -6.83
N PHE A 137 -22.44 11.01 -6.71
CA PHE A 137 -22.98 11.54 -5.46
C PHE A 137 -23.05 10.45 -4.36
N LEU A 138 -23.59 9.27 -4.69
CA LEU A 138 -23.65 8.13 -3.75
C LEU A 138 -22.26 7.65 -3.33
N LYS A 139 -21.30 7.58 -4.26
CA LYS A 139 -19.90 7.21 -3.96
C LYS A 139 -19.21 8.22 -3.03
N ASN A 140 -19.51 9.51 -3.18
CA ASN A 140 -18.96 10.55 -2.31
C ASN A 140 -19.56 10.53 -0.90
N ILE A 141 -20.84 10.16 -0.76
CA ILE A 141 -21.47 9.95 0.55
C ILE A 141 -20.88 8.72 1.24
N GLY A 142 -20.72 7.60 0.52
CA GLY A 142 -20.14 6.37 1.08
C GLY A 142 -18.66 6.47 1.48
N LYS A 143 -17.94 7.50 1.03
CA LYS A 143 -16.54 7.79 1.41
C LYS A 143 -16.40 8.73 2.61
N ARG A 144 -17.49 9.34 3.10
CA ARG A 144 -17.46 10.27 4.23
C ARG A 144 -17.55 9.45 5.53
N PRO A 145 -16.54 9.48 6.42
CA PRO A 145 -16.59 8.70 7.66
C PRO A 145 -17.73 9.25 8.57
N PRO A 146 -18.43 8.39 9.32
CA PRO A 146 -19.44 8.83 10.27
C PRO A 146 -18.73 9.53 11.43
N GLY A 147 -18.78 10.87 11.48
CA GLY A 147 -18.21 11.64 12.60
C GLY A 147 -17.82 13.10 12.31
N ALA A 148 -17.86 13.58 11.07
CA ALA A 148 -17.45 14.96 10.75
C ALA A 148 -18.60 15.99 10.84
N ASP A 149 -19.54 15.83 11.78
CA ASP A 149 -20.58 16.84 12.03
C ASP A 149 -20.81 17.05 13.53
N GLN A 150 -19.77 17.51 14.22
CA GLN A 150 -19.91 18.27 15.46
C GLN A 150 -18.85 19.37 15.50
N SER A 151 -19.14 20.51 14.88
CA SER A 151 -18.78 21.84 15.40
C SER A 151 -19.32 22.91 14.48
N LYS A 152 -20.60 23.27 14.62
CA LYS A 152 -21.09 24.63 14.42
C LYS A 152 -22.55 24.76 14.88
N GLY A 153 -22.68 25.20 16.13
CA GLY A 153 -23.91 25.67 16.76
C GLY A 153 -23.63 25.75 18.25
N GLY A 154 -23.73 26.87 18.96
CA GLY A 154 -24.11 28.24 18.67
C GLY A 154 -24.09 28.93 20.05
N ALA A 155 -23.58 30.15 20.13
CA ALA A 155 -23.76 30.98 21.33
C ALA A 155 -23.78 32.45 20.89
N SER A 156 -24.99 32.97 20.77
CA SER A 156 -25.31 34.40 20.67
C SER A 156 -26.15 34.76 21.89
N THR A 157 -25.94 35.98 22.40
CA THR A 157 -26.68 36.70 23.48
C THR A 157 -26.34 36.27 24.92
N GLY A 158 -26.12 37.14 25.90
CA GLY A 158 -26.11 38.61 26.02
C GLY A 158 -25.78 38.99 27.49
N GLY A 159 -25.58 40.28 27.80
CA GLY A 159 -25.59 40.74 29.20
C GLY A 159 -24.72 41.95 29.51
N THR A 160 -25.35 43.11 29.54
CA THR A 160 -24.91 44.40 30.10
C THR A 160 -24.58 44.35 31.59
N ALA A 161 -23.52 45.04 32.01
CA ALA A 161 -23.49 46.05 33.08
C ALA A 161 -22.09 46.69 33.13
#